data_AF-A0A3N5RZQ4-F1
#
_entry.id   AF-A0A3N5RZQ4-F1
#
_cell.length_a   1.000
_cell.length_b   1.000
_cell.length_c   1.000
_cell.angle_alpha   90.00
_cell.angle_beta   90.00
_cell.angle_gamma   90.00
#
_symmetry.space_group_name_H-M   'P 1'
#
loop_
_entity.id
_entity.type
_entity.pdbx_description
1 polymer ?
#
loop_
_entity_poly.entity_id
_entity_poly.type
_entity_poly.pdbx_seq_one_letter_code
_entity_poly.pdbx_strand_id
1 'polypeptide(L)'
;MSFQEDVVDLARTEYSSLLTEHGFKLPVVREKGYSTRVFFLQKEFAVELEFEWRDFCVFLSIVRLAKGKLPKGYYLDPAKRTQIPLILLIEERNWQVNKDLIEEIIKIGHKKRVDLTPEDLKTQLLLYHALLRSCITKVLEGGITLFE
;
A
#
# COMPACT_ATOMS: atom_id res chain seq x y z
N MET A 1 17.42 17.28 -0.89
CA MET A 1 16.46 16.17 -0.78
C MET A 1 15.93 15.91 -2.17
N SER A 2 15.99 14.67 -2.63
CA SER A 2 15.44 14.30 -3.94
C SER A 2 13.91 14.14 -3.85
N PHE A 3 13.19 14.33 -4.96
CA PHE A 3 11.74 14.12 -4.99
C PHE A 3 11.32 12.74 -4.46
N GLN A 4 12.11 11.70 -4.70
CA GLN A 4 11.84 10.34 -4.21
C GLN A 4 11.93 10.26 -2.68
N GLU A 5 12.96 10.88 -2.10
CA GLU A 5 13.11 10.99 -0.64
C GLU A 5 11.91 11.75 -0.03
N ASP A 6 11.51 12.87 -0.63
CA ASP A 6 10.37 13.67 -0.17
C ASP A 6 9.08 12.84 -0.13
N VAL A 7 8.83 12.02 -1.15
CA VAL A 7 7.65 11.14 -1.22
C VAL A 7 7.71 10.02 -0.17
N VAL A 8 8.88 9.42 0.04
CA VAL A 8 9.06 8.37 1.06
C VAL A 8 8.85 8.95 2.46
N ASP A 9 9.34 10.16 2.73
CA ASP A 9 9.15 10.83 4.02
C ASP A 9 7.71 11.32 4.23
N LEU A 10 7.04 11.76 3.16
CA LEU A 10 5.60 12.02 3.19
C LEU A 10 4.84 10.76 3.58
N ALA A 11 5.15 9.61 2.98
CA ALA A 11 4.50 8.34 3.30
C ALA A 11 4.73 7.92 4.77
N ARG A 12 5.94 8.10 5.30
CA ARG A 12 6.23 7.83 6.73
C ARG A 12 5.42 8.73 7.67
N THR A 13 5.27 10.00 7.30
CA THR A 13 4.53 10.99 8.09
C THR A 13 3.04 10.69 8.08
N GLU A 14 2.44 10.57 6.90
CA GLU A 14 1.00 10.34 6.73
C GLU A 14 0.56 9.02 7.36
N TYR A 15 1.34 7.95 7.19
CA TYR A 15 1.02 6.63 7.71
C TYR A 15 1.56 6.39 9.13
N SER A 16 2.01 7.43 9.83
CA SER A 16 2.52 7.32 11.20
C SER A 16 1.50 6.74 12.19
N SER A 17 0.21 6.95 11.93
CA SER A 17 -0.90 6.35 12.69
C SER A 17 -0.86 4.82 12.74
N LEU A 18 -0.30 4.16 11.70
CA LEU A 18 -0.09 2.71 11.74
C LEU A 18 0.79 2.29 12.92
N LEU A 19 1.78 3.10 13.26
CA LEU A 19 2.71 2.83 14.37
C LEU A 19 2.06 3.20 15.71
N THR A 20 1.50 4.41 15.80
CA THR A 20 1.06 5.00 17.06
C THR A 20 -0.29 4.44 17.54
N GLU A 21 -1.17 4.03 16.63
CA GLU A 21 -2.54 3.60 16.94
C GLU A 21 -2.79 2.12 16.65
N HIS A 22 -2.08 1.54 15.67
CA HIS A 22 -2.38 0.20 15.17
C HIS A 22 -1.29 -0.84 15.43
N GLY A 23 -0.24 -0.48 16.18
CA GLY A 23 0.78 -1.42 16.65
C GLY A 23 1.69 -1.97 15.55
N PHE A 24 1.77 -1.31 14.39
CA PHE A 24 2.76 -1.65 13.37
C PHE A 24 4.16 -1.24 13.82
N LYS A 25 5.18 -1.92 13.29
CA LYS A 25 6.59 -1.58 13.51
C LYS A 25 7.05 -0.48 12.58
N LEU A 26 8.21 0.10 12.90
CA LEU A 26 8.93 1.04 12.02
C LEU A 26 9.03 0.50 10.59
N PRO A 27 8.76 1.34 9.59
CA PRO A 27 8.69 0.88 8.22
C PRO A 27 10.05 0.46 7.67
N VAL A 28 10.07 -0.61 6.89
CA VAL A 28 11.24 -1.04 6.13
C VAL A 28 11.14 -0.45 4.72
N VAL A 29 12.19 0.21 4.26
CA VAL A 29 12.27 0.74 2.89
C VAL A 29 13.15 -0.17 2.04
N ARG A 30 12.71 -0.49 0.81
CA ARG A 30 13.48 -1.24 -0.17
C ARG A 30 13.41 -0.55 -1.53
N GLU A 31 14.56 -0.32 -2.12
CA GLU A 31 14.68 0.26 -3.47
C GLU A 31 15.02 -0.86 -4.46
N LYS A 32 14.37 -0.85 -5.63
CA LYS A 32 14.64 -1.80 -6.71
C LYS A 32 14.35 -1.20 -8.07
N GLY A 33 15.41 -0.84 -8.79
CA GLY A 33 15.29 -0.29 -10.15
C GLY A 33 14.54 1.04 -10.13
N TYR A 34 13.38 1.08 -10.79
CA TYR A 34 12.53 2.27 -10.87
C TYR A 34 11.44 2.33 -9.79
N SER A 35 11.49 1.44 -8.79
CA SER A 35 10.53 1.47 -7.68
C SER A 35 11.16 1.54 -6.30
N THR A 36 10.43 2.18 -5.38
CA THR A 36 10.70 2.16 -3.95
C THR A 36 9.49 1.61 -3.22
N ARG A 37 9.73 0.69 -2.28
CA ARG A 37 8.69 0.05 -1.48
C ARG A 37 8.86 0.38 0.00
N VAL A 38 7.78 0.77 0.64
CA VAL A 38 7.70 1.08 2.07
C VAL A 38 6.77 0.07 2.73
N PHE A 39 7.31 -0.69 3.68
CA PHE A 39 6.59 -1.76 4.37
C PHE A 39 6.32 -1.41 5.81
N PHE A 40 5.07 -1.21 6.18
CA PHE A 40 4.64 -1.14 7.58
C PHE A 40 4.32 -2.55 8.05
N LEU A 41 5.12 -3.08 8.98
CA LEU A 41 5.03 -4.48 9.40
C LEU A 41 4.08 -4.66 10.59
N GLN A 42 3.15 -5.60 10.46
CA GLN A 42 2.37 -6.14 11.57
C GLN A 42 2.86 -7.57 11.90
N LYS A 43 2.22 -8.25 12.86
CA LYS A 43 2.59 -9.61 13.28
C LYS A 43 2.53 -10.64 12.14
N GLU A 44 1.46 -10.60 11.34
CA GLU A 44 1.15 -11.64 10.35
C GLU A 44 1.11 -11.14 8.90
N PHE A 45 0.98 -9.83 8.73
CA PHE A 45 0.93 -9.17 7.43
C PHE A 45 1.70 -7.85 7.47
N ALA A 46 1.82 -7.20 6.33
CA ALA A 46 2.33 -5.84 6.21
C ALA A 46 1.44 -5.02 5.27
N VAL A 47 1.43 -3.71 5.47
CA VAL A 47 0.96 -2.76 4.47
C VAL A 47 2.17 -2.37 3.63
N GLU A 48 2.10 -2.60 2.32
CA GLU A 48 3.11 -2.21 1.34
C GLU A 48 2.60 -1.02 0.53
N LEU A 49 3.41 0.04 0.50
CA LEU A 49 3.32 1.09 -0.51
C LEU A 49 4.43 0.86 -1.53
N GLU A 50 4.08 0.72 -2.80
CA GLU A 50 5.03 0.69 -3.91
C GLU A 50 4.90 1.99 -4.72
N PHE A 51 5.99 2.73 -4.80
CA PHE A 51 6.13 3.90 -5.65
C PHE A 51 6.83 3.47 -6.93
N GLU A 52 6.15 3.56 -8.06
CA GLU A 52 6.77 3.35 -9.36
C GLU A 52 7.13 4.70 -9.98
N TRP A 53 8.41 5.01 -9.98
CA TRP A 53 8.93 6.34 -10.29
C TRP A 53 8.88 6.68 -11.78
N ARG A 54 8.91 5.68 -12.67
CA ARG A 54 8.82 5.94 -14.11
C ARG A 54 7.44 6.41 -14.52
N ASP A 55 6.42 5.79 -13.95
CA ASP A 55 5.03 5.99 -14.34
C ASP A 55 4.28 6.90 -13.33
N PHE A 56 4.96 7.41 -12.29
CA PHE A 56 4.41 8.24 -11.21
C PHE A 56 3.15 7.63 -10.55
N CYS A 57 3.19 6.33 -10.27
CA CYS A 57 2.07 5.60 -9.67
C CYS A 57 2.37 5.12 -8.24
N VAL A 58 1.32 5.03 -7.43
CA VAL A 58 1.33 4.40 -6.12
C VAL A 58 0.48 3.14 -6.15
N PHE A 59 0.97 2.06 -5.55
CA PHE A 59 0.20 0.87 -5.27
C PHE A 59 0.19 0.61 -3.77
N LEU A 60 -1.00 0.35 -3.20
CA LEU A 60 -1.13 -0.07 -1.81
C LEU A 60 -1.62 -1.51 -1.77
N SER A 61 -0.85 -2.38 -1.11
CA SER A 61 -1.17 -3.79 -0.95
C SER A 61 -1.05 -4.27 0.49
N ILE A 62 -1.80 -5.33 0.82
CA ILE A 62 -1.64 -6.12 2.03
C ILE A 62 -0.78 -7.34 1.69
N VAL A 63 0.34 -7.52 2.41
CA VAL A 63 1.34 -8.56 2.14
C VAL A 63 1.38 -9.55 3.28
N ARG A 64 1.30 -10.84 2.97
CA ARG A 64 1.40 -11.92 3.96
C ARG A 64 2.84 -12.05 4.43
N LEU A 65 3.06 -12.10 5.74
CA LEU A 65 4.39 -12.39 6.28
C LEU A 65 4.59 -13.90 6.44
N ALA A 66 5.79 -14.36 6.10
CA ALA A 66 6.24 -15.72 6.37
C ALA A 66 7.01 -15.73 7.69
N LYS A 67 6.39 -16.27 8.75
CA LYS A 67 6.98 -16.31 10.11
C LYS A 67 7.42 -14.91 10.60
N GLY A 68 6.57 -13.91 10.39
CA GLY A 68 6.82 -12.52 10.80
C GLY A 68 7.88 -11.79 9.95
N LYS A 69 8.30 -12.35 8.82
CA LYS A 69 9.25 -11.73 7.88
C LYS A 69 8.60 -11.54 6.51
N LEU A 70 9.03 -10.50 5.80
CA LEU A 70 8.64 -10.31 4.40
C LEU A 70 9.02 -11.56 3.59
N PRO A 71 8.13 -12.07 2.72
CA PRO A 71 8.41 -13.24 1.91
C PRO A 71 9.60 -13.00 0.97
N LYS A 72 10.31 -14.07 0.61
CA LYS A 72 11.44 -14.02 -0.33
C LYS A 72 10.91 -14.17 -1.76
N GLY A 73 11.46 -13.41 -2.71
CA GLY A 73 11.08 -13.49 -4.13
C GLY A 73 9.85 -12.65 -4.51
N TYR A 74 9.35 -12.84 -5.74
CA TYR A 74 8.25 -12.07 -6.36
C TYR A 74 6.85 -12.41 -5.84
N TYR A 75 6.67 -12.65 -4.53
CA TYR A 75 5.34 -13.02 -3.98
C TYR A 75 4.73 -14.24 -4.70
N LEU A 76 5.56 -15.21 -5.05
CA LEU A 76 5.16 -16.43 -5.74
C LEU A 76 5.20 -17.59 -4.75
N ASP A 77 4.15 -17.70 -3.92
CA ASP A 77 3.76 -19.01 -3.38
C ASP A 77 2.58 -19.50 -4.24
N PRO A 78 2.78 -20.46 -5.15
CA PRO A 78 1.71 -20.94 -6.04
C PRO A 78 0.54 -21.58 -5.30
N ALA A 79 0.71 -21.93 -4.01
CA ALA A 79 -0.36 -22.49 -3.19
C ALA A 79 -1.08 -21.44 -2.33
N LYS A 80 -0.54 -20.22 -2.19
CA LYS A 80 -1.06 -19.23 -1.23
C LYS A 80 -0.93 -17.81 -1.76
N ARG A 81 -2.02 -17.06 -1.67
CA ARG A 81 -1.99 -15.62 -1.95
C ARG A 81 -1.07 -14.93 -0.94
N THR A 82 -0.06 -14.22 -1.44
CA THR A 82 0.96 -13.54 -0.60
C THR A 82 0.86 -12.02 -0.65
N GLN A 83 0.14 -11.47 -1.62
CA GLN A 83 -0.07 -10.03 -1.76
C GLN A 83 -1.47 -9.78 -2.34
N ILE A 84 -2.15 -8.75 -1.83
CA ILE A 84 -3.48 -8.35 -2.28
C ILE A 84 -3.52 -6.83 -2.42
N PRO A 85 -3.79 -6.26 -3.61
CA PRO A 85 -4.08 -4.84 -3.74
C PRO A 85 -5.26 -4.44 -2.86
N LEU A 86 -5.17 -3.31 -2.16
CA LEU A 86 -6.20 -2.92 -1.19
C LEU A 86 -7.59 -2.76 -1.82
N ILE A 87 -7.67 -2.16 -3.01
CA ILE A 87 -8.95 -1.99 -3.73
C ILE A 87 -9.58 -3.37 -4.02
N LEU A 88 -8.78 -4.32 -4.50
CA LEU A 88 -9.25 -5.68 -4.76
C LEU A 88 -9.71 -6.37 -3.47
N LEU A 89 -8.99 -6.19 -2.35
CA LEU A 89 -9.40 -6.73 -1.06
C LEU A 89 -10.76 -6.16 -0.60
N ILE A 90 -10.96 -4.85 -0.76
CA ILE A 90 -12.20 -4.16 -0.41
C ILE A 90 -13.36 -4.71 -1.24
N GLU A 91 -13.15 -4.90 -2.55
CA GLU A 91 -14.15 -5.46 -3.47
C GLU A 91 -14.52 -6.90 -3.09
N GLU A 92 -13.53 -7.78 -2.92
CA GLU A 92 -13.75 -9.19 -2.58
C GLU A 92 -14.46 -9.37 -1.23
N ARG A 93 -14.17 -8.51 -0.26
CA ARG A 93 -14.79 -8.55 1.08
C ARG A 93 -16.08 -7.74 1.16
N ASN A 94 -16.48 -7.08 0.07
CA ASN A 94 -17.65 -6.19 0.00
C ASN A 94 -17.69 -5.16 1.15
N TRP A 95 -16.52 -4.59 1.47
CA TRP A 95 -16.42 -3.63 2.56
C TRP A 95 -17.00 -2.29 2.17
N GLN A 96 -17.92 -1.78 2.99
CA GLN A 96 -18.42 -0.42 2.83
C GLN A 96 -17.30 0.58 3.17
N VAL A 97 -16.81 1.26 2.14
CA VAL A 97 -15.80 2.32 2.17
C VAL A 97 -16.26 3.45 1.24
N ASN A 98 -15.57 4.60 1.28
CA ASN A 98 -15.89 5.71 0.38
C ASN A 98 -15.52 5.34 -1.07
N LYS A 99 -16.54 5.19 -1.93
CA LYS A 99 -16.38 4.84 -3.34
C LYS A 99 -15.75 5.97 -4.16
N ASP A 100 -15.97 7.22 -3.79
CA ASP A 100 -15.40 8.38 -4.48
C ASP A 100 -13.87 8.35 -4.41
N LEU A 101 -13.30 7.91 -3.27
CA LEU A 101 -11.85 7.72 -3.13
C LEU A 101 -11.32 6.66 -4.11
N ILE A 102 -12.05 5.55 -4.27
CA ILE A 102 -11.66 4.47 -5.20
C ILE A 102 -11.73 4.97 -6.63
N GLU A 103 -12.80 5.66 -7.01
CA GLU A 103 -12.98 6.24 -8.34
C GLU A 103 -11.88 7.25 -8.68
N GLU A 104 -11.48 8.10 -7.73
CA GLU A 104 -10.38 9.05 -7.92
C GLU A 104 -9.04 8.35 -8.09
N ILE A 105 -8.73 7.33 -7.28
CA ILE A 105 -7.50 6.54 -7.43
C ILE A 105 -7.45 5.89 -8.83
N ILE A 106 -8.55 5.24 -9.24
CA ILE A 106 -8.66 4.59 -10.55
C ILE A 106 -8.52 5.61 -11.69
N LYS A 107 -9.17 6.78 -11.56
CA LYS A 107 -9.12 7.86 -12.55
C LYS A 107 -7.69 8.33 -12.78
N ILE A 108 -6.90 8.53 -11.72
CA ILE A 108 -5.49 8.89 -11.87
C ILE A 108 -4.72 7.72 -12.49
N GLY A 109 -4.94 6.48 -12.05
CA GLY A 109 -4.30 5.29 -12.60
C GLY A 109 -4.59 5.01 -14.09
N HIS A 110 -5.70 5.53 -14.61
CA HIS A 110 -6.07 5.44 -16.03
C HIS A 110 -5.55 6.59 -16.90
N LYS A 111 -4.89 7.62 -16.33
CA LYS A 111 -4.19 8.62 -17.14
C LYS A 111 -3.12 7.95 -18.00
N LYS A 112 -2.86 8.49 -19.18
CA LYS A 112 -1.72 8.00 -19.97
C LYS A 112 -0.45 8.29 -19.21
N ARG A 113 0.52 7.39 -19.28
CA ARG A 113 1.80 7.52 -18.57
C ARG A 113 2.51 8.86 -18.79
N VAL A 114 2.40 9.41 -20.01
CA VAL A 114 3.00 10.70 -20.39
C VAL A 114 2.33 11.91 -19.71
N ASP A 115 1.13 11.74 -19.17
CA ASP A 115 0.33 12.78 -18.52
C ASP A 115 0.42 12.74 -16.99
N LEU A 116 1.10 11.72 -16.42
CA LEU A 116 1.25 11.57 -14.99
C LEU A 116 2.39 12.43 -14.47
N THR A 117 2.15 13.08 -13.33
CA THR A 117 3.07 14.05 -12.73
C THR A 117 3.51 13.61 -11.32
N PRO A 118 4.62 14.18 -10.81
CA PRO A 118 5.00 14.08 -9.40
C PRO A 118 3.86 14.37 -8.40
N GLU A 119 2.97 15.30 -8.74
CA GLU A 119 1.84 15.68 -7.88
C GLU A 119 0.70 14.65 -7.93
N ASP A 120 0.51 13.99 -9.07
CA ASP A 120 -0.44 12.87 -9.18
C ASP A 120 -0.04 11.72 -8.27
N LEU A 121 1.26 11.41 -8.18
CA LEU A 121 1.77 10.38 -7.27
C LEU A 121 1.47 10.75 -5.81
N LYS A 122 1.77 12.00 -5.39
CA LYS A 122 1.47 12.47 -4.03
C LYS A 122 -0.03 12.43 -3.73
N THR A 123 -0.85 12.83 -4.70
CA THR A 123 -2.31 12.78 -4.59
C THR A 123 -2.78 11.34 -4.40
N GLN A 124 -2.30 10.39 -5.22
CA GLN A 124 -2.62 8.97 -5.05
C GLN A 124 -2.22 8.45 -3.67
N LEU A 125 -1.04 8.81 -3.17
CA LEU A 125 -0.58 8.42 -1.83
C LEU A 125 -1.58 8.87 -0.76
N LEU A 126 -2.03 10.13 -0.81
CA LEU A 126 -2.99 10.67 0.16
C LEU A 126 -4.38 10.03 0.03
N LEU A 127 -4.83 9.74 -1.19
CA LEU A 127 -6.09 9.03 -1.42
C LEU A 127 -6.04 7.60 -0.87
N TYR A 128 -4.94 6.88 -1.11
CA TYR A 128 -4.72 5.57 -0.51
C TYR A 128 -4.62 5.63 1.02
N HIS A 129 -4.06 6.69 1.58
CA HIS A 129 -4.01 6.88 3.03
C HIS A 129 -5.43 7.01 3.60
N ALA A 130 -6.25 7.89 3.03
CA ALA A 130 -7.64 8.06 3.42
C ALA A 130 -8.45 6.76 3.26
N LEU A 131 -8.26 6.04 2.15
CA LEU A 131 -8.92 4.77 1.90
C LEU A 131 -8.51 3.72 2.94
N LEU A 132 -7.21 3.56 3.22
CA LEU A 132 -6.72 2.62 4.22
C LEU A 132 -7.28 2.96 5.61
N ARG A 133 -7.28 4.24 6.02
CA ARG A 133 -7.85 4.65 7.31
C ARG A 133 -9.31 4.25 7.45
N SER A 134 -10.08 4.28 6.36
CA SER A 134 -11.50 3.88 6.38
C SER A 134 -11.74 2.39 6.62
N CYS A 135 -10.72 1.54 6.39
CA CYS A 135 -10.84 0.09 6.49
C CYS A 135 -9.77 -0.60 7.35
N ILE A 136 -8.85 0.14 7.97
CA ILE A 136 -7.71 -0.45 8.70
C ILE A 136 -8.13 -1.39 9.82
N THR A 137 -9.20 -1.06 10.56
CA THR A 137 -9.75 -1.93 11.60
C THR A 137 -10.18 -3.29 11.03
N LYS A 138 -10.85 -3.29 9.86
CA LYS A 138 -11.27 -4.53 9.19
C LYS A 138 -10.07 -5.34 8.68
N VAL A 139 -9.01 -4.66 8.22
CA VAL A 139 -7.75 -5.30 7.85
C VAL A 139 -7.09 -5.96 9.07
N LEU A 140 -7.05 -5.26 10.21
CA LEU A 140 -6.49 -5.79 11.46
C LEU A 140 -7.28 -7.00 11.97
N GLU A 141 -8.61 -6.92 11.96
CA GLU A 141 -9.51 -8.00 12.36
C GLU A 141 -9.38 -9.23 11.45
N GLY A 142 -9.23 -9.03 10.14
CA GLY A 142 -9.04 -10.13 9.20
C GLY A 142 -7.69 -10.83 9.34
N GLY A 143 -6.62 -10.09 9.68
CA GLY A 143 -5.29 -10.65 9.92
C GLY A 143 -4.82 -11.57 8.78
N ILE A 144 -4.45 -12.82 9.10
CA ILE A 144 -4.01 -13.80 8.11
C ILE A 144 -5.14 -14.33 7.20
N THR A 145 -6.40 -14.25 7.61
CA THR A 145 -7.55 -14.77 6.85
C THR A 145 -7.86 -13.92 5.63
N LEU A 146 -7.31 -12.69 5.54
CA LEU A 146 -7.43 -11.84 4.36
C LEU A 146 -6.93 -12.53 3.08
N PHE A 147 -6.02 -13.50 3.22
CA PHE A 147 -5.37 -14.24 2.12
C PHE A 147 -6.03 -15.57 1.75
N GLU A 148 -7.18 -15.87 2.36
CA GLU A 148 -8.05 -17.02 2.06
C GLU A 148 -9.23 -16.57 1.21
#